data_AF-A0A5C8D630-F1
#
_entry.id   AF-A0A5C8D630-F1
#
_cell.length_a   1.000
_cell.length_b   1.000
_cell.length_c   1.000
_cell.angle_alpha   90.00
_cell.angle_beta   90.00
_cell.angle_gamma   90.00
#
_symmetry.space_group_name_H-M   'P 1'
#
loop_
_entity.id
_entity.type
_entity.pdbx_description
1 polymer ?
#
loop_
_entity_poly.entity_id
_entity_poly.type
_entity_poly.pdbx_seq_one_letter_code
_entity_poly.pdbx_strand_id
1 'polypeptide(L)' 'MDIEGAELEALKGAKETIVKYKPKLAICLYHQNSDFYNIPIYLKSIVPEYKFYFDHFTLNTWSSILFCKI' A
#
# COMPACT_ATOMS: atom_id res chain seq x y z
N MET A 1 -2.04 -1.74 -7.25
CA MET A 1 -1.89 -3.16 -6.90
C MET A 1 -3.16 -3.55 -6.21
N ASP A 2 -3.78 -4.58 -6.76
CA ASP A 2 -5.11 -5.09 -6.43
C ASP A 2 -5.03 -6.61 -6.62
N ILE A 3 -4.97 -7.33 -5.51
CA ILE A 3 -4.70 -8.78 -5.48
C ILE A 3 -5.55 -9.50 -4.43
N GLU A 4 -6.78 -9.02 -4.23
CA GLU A 4 -7.85 -9.73 -3.52
C GLU A 4 -7.45 -10.21 -2.10
N GLY A 5 -6.75 -9.36 -1.34
CA GLY A 5 -6.39 -9.62 0.06
C GLY A 5 -4.97 -10.13 0.28
N ALA A 6 -4.17 -10.29 -0.78
CA ALA A 6 -2.77 -10.68 -0.68
C ALA A 6 -1.79 -9.49 -0.64
N GLU A 7 -2.29 -8.25 -0.55
CA GLU A 7 -1.53 -7.01 -0.73
C GLU A 7 -0.28 -6.95 0.15
N LEU A 8 -0.44 -7.18 1.46
CA LEU A 8 0.69 -7.13 2.40
C LEU A 8 1.75 -8.20 2.10
N GLU A 9 1.34 -9.42 1.75
CA GLU A 9 2.28 -10.50 1.44
C GLU A 9 3.03 -10.26 0.12
N ALA A 10 2.36 -9.70 -0.89
CA ALA A 10 3.04 -9.28 -2.12
C ALA A 10 4.04 -8.14 -1.87
N LEU A 11 3.70 -7.17 -1.02
CA LEU A 11 4.64 -6.11 -0.61
C LEU A 11 5.85 -6.69 0.13
N LYS A 12 5.64 -7.68 1.00
CA LYS A 12 6.74 -8.38 1.68
C LYS A 12 7.63 -9.13 0.69
N GLY A 13 7.06 -9.82 -0.28
CA GLY A 13 7.80 -10.48 -1.35
C GLY A 13 8.59 -9.50 -2.23
N ALA A 14 8.06 -8.28 -2.43
CA ALA A 14 8.69 -7.23 -3.22
C ALA A 14 9.64 -6.31 -2.42
N LYS A 15 9.93 -6.61 -1.15
CA LYS A 15 10.69 -5.74 -0.23
C LYS A 15 11.99 -5.23 -0.84
N GLU A 16 12.82 -6.10 -1.39
CA GLU A 16 14.14 -5.74 -1.94
C GLU A 16 14.00 -4.74 -3.10
N THR A 17 13.04 -4.96 -3.98
CA THR A 17 12.72 -4.05 -5.10
C THR A 17 12.22 -2.70 -4.59
N ILE A 18 11.32 -2.69 -3.62
CA ILE A 18 10.76 -1.46 -3.05
C ILE A 18 11.85 -0.63 -2.37
N VAL A 19 12.70 -1.25 -1.55
CA VAL A 19 13.79 -0.55 -0.84
C VAL A 19 14.83 -0.01 -1.82
N LYS A 20 15.21 -0.80 -2.84
CA LYS A 20 16.25 -0.43 -3.82
C LYS A 20 15.81 0.69 -4.75
N TYR A 21 14.60 0.59 -5.30
CA TYR A 21 14.14 1.49 -6.36
C TYR A 21 13.16 2.57 -5.88
N LYS A 22 12.61 2.42 -4.68
CA LYS A 22 11.64 3.34 -4.05
C LYS A 22 10.54 3.81 -5.03
N PRO A 23 9.86 2.87 -5.72
CA PRO A 23 8.89 3.20 -6.75
C PRO A 23 7.72 4.01 -6.20
N LYS A 24 7.00 4.70 -7.07
CA LYS A 24 5.65 5.20 -6.73
C LYS A 24 4.71 4.01 -6.65
N LEU A 25 3.96 3.89 -5.57
CA LEU A 25 2.99 2.80 -5.38
C LEU A 25 1.56 3.36 -5.32
N ALA A 26 0.62 2.55 -5.80
CA ALA A 26 -0.82 2.72 -5.62
C ALA A 26 -1.36 1.33 -5.21
N ILE A 27 -1.95 1.21 -4.04
CA ILE A 27 -2.30 -0.07 -3.41
C ILE A 27 -3.73 0.03 -2.89
N CYS A 28 -4.60 -0.91 -3.25
CA CYS A 28 -5.94 -0.98 -2.68
C CYS A 28 -5.87 -1.39 -1.20
N LEU A 29 -6.75 -0.84 -0.38
CA LEU A 29 -6.85 -1.16 1.06
C LEU A 29 -8.15 -1.86 1.43
N TYR A 30 -9.07 -2.03 0.49
CA TYR A 30 -10.46 -2.41 0.78
C TYR A 30 -10.72 -3.92 0.89
N HIS A 31 -9.75 -4.79 0.56
CA HIS A 31 -9.93 -6.24 0.67
C HIS A 31 -9.88 -6.75 2.10
N GLN A 32 -9.06 -6.13 2.96
CA GLN A 32 -9.01 -6.46 4.38
C GLN A 32 -9.00 -5.19 5.23
N ASN A 33 -9.83 -5.14 6.27
CA ASN A 33 -9.87 -4.01 7.21
C ASN A 33 -8.49 -3.71 7.83
N SER A 34 -7.65 -4.73 7.98
CA SER A 34 -6.29 -4.61 8.52
C SER A 34 -5.33 -3.90 7.57
N ASP A 35 -5.59 -3.88 6.26
CA ASP A 35 -4.67 -3.30 5.27
C ASP A 35 -4.54 -1.78 5.44
N PHE A 36 -5.60 -1.11 5.90
CA PHE A 36 -5.58 0.31 6.26
C PHE A 36 -4.50 0.68 7.29
N TYR A 37 -4.07 -0.27 8.12
CA TYR A 37 -3.06 -0.06 9.16
C TYR A 37 -1.75 -0.75 8.80
N ASN A 38 -1.81 -2.03 8.42
CA ASN A 38 -0.63 -2.85 8.23
C ASN A 38 0.22 -2.41 7.03
N ILE A 39 -0.41 -2.04 5.91
CA ILE A 39 0.30 -1.64 4.70
C ILE A 39 1.09 -0.33 4.90
N PRO A 40 0.49 0.78 5.37
CA PRO A 40 1.25 2.01 5.57
C PRO A 40 2.34 1.84 6.65
N ILE A 41 2.08 1.11 7.73
CA ILE A 41 3.08 0.82 8.77
C ILE A 41 4.25 0.03 8.17
N TYR A 42 3.97 -1.02 7.43
CA TYR A 42 4.99 -1.84 6.79
C TYR A 42 5.84 -1.02 5.80
N LEU A 43 5.20 -0.28 4.88
CA LEU A 43 5.90 0.54 3.90
C LEU A 43 6.76 1.63 4.56
N LYS A 44 6.26 2.27 5.62
CA LYS A 44 7.05 3.25 6.40
C LYS A 44 8.25 2.61 7.07
N SER A 45 8.12 1.35 7.53
CA SER A 45 9.22 0.63 8.18
C SER A 45 10.37 0.29 7.21
N ILE A 46 10.06 0.01 5.94
CA ILE A 46 11.08 -0.36 4.94
C ILE A 46 11.57 0.84 4.12
N VAL A 47 10.76 1.89 3.94
CA VAL A 47 11.12 3.14 3.28
C VAL A 47 10.58 4.33 4.09
N PRO A 48 11.33 4.79 5.12
CA PRO A 48 10.92 5.89 5.98
C PRO A 48 10.66 7.21 5.23
N GLU A 49 11.27 7.42 4.07
CA GLU A 49 11.09 8.63 3.26
C GLU A 49 9.74 8.70 2.53
N TYR A 50 8.97 7.60 2.45
CA TYR A 50 7.68 7.64 1.77
C TYR A 50 6.71 8.60 2.44
N LYS A 51 6.09 9.43 1.60
CA LYS A 51 4.91 10.25 1.86
C LYS A 51 3.70 9.51 1.34
N PHE A 52 2.67 9.45 2.16
CA PHE A 52 1.45 8.71 1.90
C PHE A 52 0.32 9.67 1.55
N TYR A 53 -0.51 9.27 0.60
CA TYR A 53 -1.74 9.95 0.22
C TYR A 53 -2.83 8.89 0.13
N PHE A 54 -4.03 9.21 0.57
CA PHE A 54 -5.17 8.32 0.52
C PHE A 54 -6.26 8.98 -0.31
N ASP A 55 -6.93 8.19 -1.15
CA ASP A 55 -8.11 8.65 -1.87
C ASP A 55 -9.14 7.52 -1.99
N HIS A 56 -10.39 7.90 -2.23
CA HIS A 56 -11.52 6.99 -2.28
C HIS A 56 -12.47 7.39 -3.40
N PHE A 57 -12.79 6.45 -4.29
CA PHE A 57 -13.39 6.76 -5.60
C PHE A 57 -14.84 6.32 -5.76
N THR A 58 -15.47 5.71 -4.76
CA THR A 58 -16.85 5.22 -4.84
C THR A 58 -17.68 5.69 -3.63
N LEU A 59 -18.94 5.27 -3.56
CA LEU A 59 -19.81 5.51 -2.40
C LEU A 59 -19.89 4.30 -1.46
N ASN A 60 -19.27 3.18 -1.84
CA ASN A 60 -19.24 1.95 -1.07
C ASN A 60 -17.85 1.76 -0.45
N THR A 61 -17.54 0.59 0.12
CA THR A 61 -16.25 0.37 0.78
C THR A 61 -15.11 0.05 -0.19
N TRP A 62 -15.41 -0.20 -1.46
CA TRP A 62 -14.44 -0.55 -2.50
C TRP A 62 -13.65 0.68 -2.95
N SER A 63 -12.60 0.50 -3.75
CA SER A 63 -11.85 1.61 -4.36
C SER A 63 -11.19 2.60 -3.38
N SER A 64 -10.92 2.18 -2.15
CA SER A 64 -10.01 2.89 -1.22
C SER A 64 -8.55 2.60 -1.58
N ILE A 65 -7.79 3.63 -1.98
CA ILE A 65 -6.42 3.48 -2.50
C ILE A 65 -5.42 4.28 -1.66
N LEU A 66 -4.34 3.61 -1.25
CA LEU A 66 -3.14 4.23 -0.70
C LEU A 66 -2.11 4.47 -1.80
N PHE A 67 -1.68 5.71 -1.94
CA PHE A 67 -0.57 6.10 -2.78
C PHE A 67 0.66 6.41 -1.93
N CYS A 68 1.86 6.04 -2.39
CA CYS A 68 3.09 6.50 -1.75
C CYS A 68 4.22 6.82 -2.74
N LYS A 69 5.01 7.84 -2.39
CA LYS A 69 6.18 8.32 -3.13
C LYS A 69 7.12 9.09 -2.19
N ILE A 70 8.37 9.31 -2.60
CA ILE A 70 9.28 10.25 -1.92
C ILE A 70 8.88 11.70 -2.27
#